data_AF-A0A2M9K4I1-F1
#
_entry.id   AF-A0A2M9K4I1-F1
#
_cell.length_a   1.000
_cell.length_b   1.000
_cell.length_c   1.000
_cell.angle_alpha   90.00
_cell.angle_beta   90.00
_cell.angle_gamma   90.00
#
_symmetry.space_group_name_H-M   'P 1'
#
loop_
_entity.id
_entity.type
_entity.pdbx_description
1 polymer ?
#
loop_
_entity_poly.entity_id
_entity_poly.type
_entity_poly.pdbx_seq_one_letter_code
_entity_poly.pdbx_strand_id
1 'polypeptide(L)'
;MNFGVRLGEGGWGGDGALRAALGRTAERLGLDLPESDGKWGRLAEYVDAKSGRRVMVYPPGEERRTLQVNLQDNGTRLASGWTADLAEVVRATAAWTGGAGLEETRARAPFIRFRPWALVHEREPFAVVELAWRAKLDRIHMPPYDRHPRPHAVLASAYAQPVLRQLMPVNSHFNLWFSTSVVEFWKTRVGYGICPCDEGLYGVRNPGELVAHTETPEEAVAFVVAALPEGLGPAS
;
A
#
# COMPACT_ATOMS: atom_id res chain seq x y z
N MET A 1 24.25 -16.73 25.32
CA MET A 1 24.49 -15.30 25.61
C MET A 1 23.44 -14.50 24.86
N ASN A 2 22.47 -13.93 25.59
CA ASN A 2 21.41 -13.08 25.05
C ASN A 2 21.94 -11.66 24.90
N PHE A 3 22.15 -11.19 23.67
CA PHE A 3 22.42 -9.79 23.38
C PHE A 3 21.11 -9.07 23.05
N GLY A 4 20.31 -8.83 24.09
CA GLY A 4 19.21 -7.87 24.01
C GLY A 4 19.79 -6.46 23.96
N VAL A 5 19.91 -5.88 22.77
CA VAL A 5 20.16 -4.44 22.64
C VAL A 5 18.88 -3.74 23.06
N ARG A 6 18.89 -3.20 24.28
CA ARG A 6 17.91 -2.23 24.77
C ARG A 6 17.84 -1.10 23.74
N LEU A 7 16.65 -0.82 23.23
CA LEU A 7 16.36 0.42 22.49
C LEU A 7 16.75 1.58 23.42
N GLY A 8 17.92 2.17 23.18
CA GLY A 8 18.31 3.42 23.83
C GLY A 8 17.34 4.53 23.43
N GLU A 9 17.09 5.45 24.36
CA GLU A 9 16.24 6.63 24.24
C GLU A 9 16.75 7.68 23.22
N GLY A 10 17.35 7.23 22.11
CA GLY A 10 17.77 8.08 21.00
C GLY A 10 16.63 8.24 20.01
N GLY A 11 15.96 9.39 20.06
CA GLY A 11 14.84 9.70 19.17
C GLY A 11 15.22 9.57 17.69
N TRP A 12 14.34 8.93 16.92
CA TRP A 12 14.37 8.92 15.44
C TRP A 12 14.10 10.32 14.83
N GLY A 13 14.23 11.38 15.62
CA GLY A 13 13.84 12.75 15.28
C GLY A 13 14.85 13.50 14.43
N GLY A 14 16.08 12.98 14.28
CA GLY A 14 17.11 13.55 13.41
C GLY A 14 17.03 13.00 11.98
N ASP A 15 17.12 13.88 11.00
CA ASP A 15 17.18 13.49 9.58
C ASP A 15 18.33 12.50 9.34
N GLY A 16 18.03 11.38 8.68
CA GLY A 16 19.01 10.34 8.36
C GLY A 16 19.46 9.43 9.51
N ALA A 17 19.02 9.65 10.75
CA ALA A 17 19.40 8.81 11.89
C ALA A 17 19.02 7.33 11.69
N LEU A 18 17.82 7.08 11.14
CA LEU A 18 17.36 5.73 10.81
C LEU A 18 18.24 5.06 9.75
N ARG A 19 18.59 5.77 8.68
CA ARG A 19 19.48 5.26 7.62
C ARG A 19 20.85 4.88 8.17
N ALA A 20 21.43 5.74 9.01
CA ALA A 20 22.73 5.49 9.61
C ALA A 20 22.70 4.27 10.55
N ALA A 21 21.62 4.09 11.32
CA ALA A 21 21.46 2.92 12.19
C ALA A 21 21.31 1.60 11.40
N LEU A 22 20.58 1.64 10.28
CA LEU A 22 20.45 0.51 9.37
C LEU A 22 21.78 0.17 8.67
N GLY A 23 22.52 1.18 8.19
CA GLY A 23 23.84 1.01 7.56
C GLY A 23 24.84 0.31 8.49
N ARG A 24 25.02 0.81 9.72
CA ARG A 24 25.89 0.16 10.72
C ARG A 24 25.46 -1.27 11.07
N THR A 25 24.15 -1.53 11.02
CA THR A 25 23.62 -2.87 11.26
C THR A 25 23.90 -3.80 10.09
N ALA A 26 23.83 -3.31 8.86
CA ALA A 26 24.19 -4.04 7.66
C ALA A 26 25.68 -4.41 7.63
N GLU A 27 26.56 -3.46 7.91
CA GLU A 27 28.01 -3.71 8.03
C GLU A 27 28.33 -4.81 9.04
N ARG A 28 27.72 -4.73 10.24
CA ARG A 28 27.90 -5.73 11.30
C ARG A 28 27.37 -7.12 10.92
N LEU A 29 26.38 -7.18 10.03
CA LEU A 29 25.83 -8.44 9.52
C LEU A 29 26.54 -8.93 8.26
N GLY A 30 27.48 -8.16 7.69
CA GLY A 30 28.11 -8.47 6.41
C GLY A 30 27.13 -8.49 5.25
N LEU A 31 26.10 -7.63 5.29
CA LEU A 31 25.07 -7.53 4.27
C LEU A 31 25.20 -6.20 3.52
N ASP A 32 25.15 -6.27 2.19
CA ASP A 32 25.12 -5.09 1.35
C ASP A 32 23.68 -4.60 1.17
N LEU A 33 23.48 -3.30 1.40
CA LEU A 33 22.24 -2.60 1.06
C LEU A 33 22.52 -1.66 -0.11
N PRO A 34 21.56 -1.47 -1.03
CA PRO A 34 21.72 -0.45 -2.06
C PRO A 34 21.79 0.94 -1.42
N GLU A 35 22.32 1.91 -2.16
CA GLU A 35 22.35 3.29 -1.70
C GLU A 35 20.94 3.80 -1.43
N SER A 36 20.77 4.49 -0.30
CA SER A 36 19.48 5.04 0.07
C SER A 36 19.24 6.35 -0.66
N ASP A 37 18.02 6.56 -1.19
CA ASP A 37 17.71 7.71 -2.05
C ASP A 37 17.83 9.08 -1.34
N GLY A 38 17.85 9.09 -0.01
CA GLY A 38 18.06 10.27 0.83
C GLY A 38 16.93 11.32 0.80
N LYS A 39 15.94 11.20 -0.09
CA LYS A 39 14.94 12.24 -0.38
C LYS A 39 13.99 12.53 0.77
N TRP A 40 13.78 11.56 1.64
CA TRP A 40 12.86 11.68 2.76
C TRP A 40 13.63 11.67 4.07
N GLY A 41 13.69 12.81 4.78
CA GLY A 41 14.56 13.00 5.95
C GLY A 41 14.38 11.97 7.07
N ARG A 42 13.13 11.58 7.37
CA ARG A 42 12.80 10.71 8.51
C ARG A 42 12.71 9.20 8.21
N LEU A 43 12.46 8.82 6.97
CA LEU A 43 12.33 7.41 6.58
C LEU A 43 13.58 6.93 5.83
N ALA A 44 13.79 5.62 5.79
CA ALA A 44 14.83 5.02 4.97
C ALA A 44 14.20 4.35 3.75
N GLU A 45 14.71 4.69 2.59
CA GLU A 45 14.26 4.15 1.31
C GLU A 45 15.45 3.48 0.61
N TYR A 46 15.24 2.24 0.17
CA TYR A 46 16.24 1.43 -0.52
C TYR A 46 15.64 0.95 -1.82
N VAL A 47 16.33 1.17 -2.93
CA VAL A 47 15.83 0.85 -4.28
C VAL A 47 16.88 0.04 -5.02
N ASP A 48 16.48 -1.11 -5.57
CA ASP A 48 17.26 -1.75 -6.61
C ASP A 48 16.91 -1.12 -7.97
N ALA A 49 17.87 -0.40 -8.55
CA ALA A 49 17.68 0.33 -9.79
C ALA A 49 17.40 -0.59 -11.00
N LYS A 50 17.85 -1.86 -10.94
CA LYS A 50 17.67 -2.82 -12.04
C LYS A 50 16.27 -3.39 -12.07
N SER A 51 15.74 -3.80 -10.92
CA SER A 51 14.44 -4.47 -10.84
C SER A 51 13.29 -3.54 -10.47
N GLY A 52 13.57 -2.31 -10.03
CA GLY A 52 12.54 -1.38 -9.51
C GLY A 52 11.98 -1.78 -8.15
N ARG A 53 12.56 -2.80 -7.50
CA ARG A 53 12.15 -3.24 -6.16
C ARG A 53 12.59 -2.23 -5.13
N ARG A 54 11.71 -2.00 -4.16
CA ARG A 54 11.88 -0.95 -3.16
C ARG A 54 11.53 -1.46 -1.76
N VAL A 55 12.29 -1.02 -0.77
CA VAL A 55 11.95 -1.16 0.64
C VAL A 55 11.82 0.22 1.27
N MET A 56 10.68 0.44 1.92
CA MET A 56 10.43 1.63 2.72
C MET A 56 10.42 1.25 4.19
N VAL A 57 11.26 1.91 4.99
CA VAL A 57 11.32 1.74 6.45
C VAL A 57 10.87 3.03 7.12
N TYR A 58 9.74 2.96 7.82
CA TYR A 58 9.18 4.08 8.56
C TYR A 58 9.61 3.97 10.02
N PRO A 59 10.08 5.07 10.63
CA PRO A 59 10.39 5.07 12.05
C PRO A 59 9.12 4.82 12.87
N PRO A 60 9.25 4.35 14.11
CA PRO A 60 8.12 4.26 15.02
C PRO A 60 7.45 5.64 15.19
N GLY A 61 6.12 5.67 15.18
CA GLY A 61 5.35 6.84 15.60
C GLY A 61 5.40 7.05 17.12
N GLU A 62 4.94 8.19 17.61
CA GLU A 62 5.04 8.57 19.04
C GLU A 62 4.49 7.51 20.01
N GLU A 63 3.45 6.78 19.62
CA GLU A 63 2.83 5.73 20.43
C GLU A 63 3.31 4.30 20.10
N ARG A 64 4.12 4.12 19.05
CA ARG A 64 4.57 2.80 18.58
C ARG A 64 6.06 2.62 18.88
N ARG A 65 6.47 1.40 19.22
CA ARG A 65 7.90 1.05 19.44
C ARG A 65 8.53 0.28 18.30
N THR A 66 7.80 0.08 17.21
CA THR A 66 8.19 -0.75 16.07
C THR A 66 8.33 0.08 14.81
N LEU A 67 9.37 -0.21 14.04
CA LEU A 67 9.50 0.24 12.66
C LEU A 67 8.44 -0.45 11.80
N GLN A 68 7.91 0.26 10.81
CA GLN A 68 7.11 -0.36 9.75
C GLN A 68 8.01 -0.56 8.53
N VAL A 69 7.94 -1.73 7.92
CA VAL A 69 8.65 -2.06 6.68
C VAL A 69 7.64 -2.40 5.61
N ASN A 70 7.75 -1.78 4.43
CA ASN A 70 6.96 -2.11 3.25
C ASN A 70 7.88 -2.60 2.14
N LEU A 71 7.59 -3.78 1.60
CA LEU A 71 8.23 -4.30 0.39
C LEU A 71 7.37 -3.95 -0.82
N GLN A 72 7.98 -3.30 -1.80
CA GLN A 72 7.30 -2.85 -3.01
C GLN A 72 7.98 -3.37 -4.26
N ASP A 73 7.16 -3.61 -5.27
CA ASP A 73 7.58 -3.85 -6.65
C ASP A 73 6.82 -2.89 -7.57
N ASN A 74 7.55 -2.14 -8.41
CA ASN A 74 6.99 -1.16 -9.34
C ASN A 74 5.92 -0.23 -8.71
N GLY A 75 6.18 0.25 -7.49
CA GLY A 75 5.29 1.15 -6.74
C GLY A 75 4.09 0.47 -6.06
N THR A 76 3.91 -0.84 -6.23
CA THR A 76 2.88 -1.63 -5.54
C THR A 76 3.45 -2.29 -4.30
N ARG A 77 2.78 -2.12 -3.15
CA ARG A 77 3.15 -2.81 -1.91
C ARG A 77 2.66 -4.25 -1.95
N LEU A 78 3.59 -5.20 -1.91
CA LEU A 78 3.29 -6.64 -1.92
C LEU A 78 3.34 -7.26 -0.52
N ALA A 79 4.15 -6.70 0.37
CA ALA A 79 4.27 -7.16 1.75
C ALA A 79 4.54 -6.01 2.71
N SER A 80 4.21 -6.21 3.98
CA SER A 80 4.64 -5.33 5.05
C SER A 80 4.81 -6.07 6.37
N GLY A 81 5.49 -5.42 7.30
CA GLY A 81 5.66 -5.95 8.65
C GLY A 81 6.03 -4.85 9.64
N TRP A 82 5.92 -5.19 10.92
CA TRP A 82 6.37 -4.33 12.02
C TRP A 82 7.37 -5.10 12.86
N THR A 83 8.50 -4.47 13.16
CA THR A 83 9.52 -5.05 14.06
C THR A 83 10.25 -3.93 14.80
N ALA A 84 10.77 -4.23 15.97
CA ALA A 84 11.70 -3.35 16.68
C ALA A 84 13.17 -3.71 16.42
N ASP A 85 13.43 -4.83 15.75
CA ASP A 85 14.78 -5.33 15.50
C ASP A 85 15.32 -4.82 14.14
N LEU A 86 16.33 -3.95 14.20
CA LEU A 86 17.02 -3.45 13.02
C LEU A 86 17.70 -4.56 12.21
N ALA A 87 18.14 -5.65 12.84
CA ALA A 87 18.75 -6.77 12.13
C ALA A 87 17.74 -7.51 11.26
N GLU A 88 16.49 -7.66 11.73
CA GLU A 88 15.41 -8.18 10.91
C GLU A 88 15.07 -7.24 9.75
N VAL A 89 15.01 -5.93 10.00
CA VAL A 89 14.80 -4.94 8.92
C VAL A 89 15.87 -5.06 7.84
N VAL A 90 17.15 -5.08 8.24
CA VAL A 90 18.28 -5.20 7.30
C VAL A 90 18.23 -6.52 6.52
N ARG A 91 17.90 -7.66 7.18
CA ARG A 91 17.73 -8.95 6.49
C ARG A 91 16.61 -8.91 5.46
N ALA A 92 15.47 -8.30 5.80
CA ALA A 92 14.37 -8.12 4.85
C ALA A 92 14.77 -7.23 3.68
N THR A 93 15.44 -6.10 3.95
CA THR A 93 15.90 -5.17 2.93
C THR A 93 16.86 -5.85 1.97
N ALA A 94 17.96 -6.42 2.48
CA ALA A 94 18.98 -7.09 1.67
C ALA A 94 18.40 -8.24 0.84
N ALA A 95 17.50 -9.04 1.41
CA ALA A 95 16.84 -10.12 0.68
C ALA A 95 15.99 -9.58 -0.47
N TRP A 96 15.08 -8.63 -0.18
CA TRP A 96 14.14 -8.12 -1.18
C TRP A 96 14.85 -7.38 -2.32
N THR A 97 15.74 -6.45 -1.99
CA THR A 97 16.52 -5.69 -2.99
C THR A 97 17.56 -6.55 -3.70
N GLY A 98 17.99 -7.66 -3.08
CA GLY A 98 18.86 -8.66 -3.69
C GLY A 98 18.15 -9.65 -4.62
N GLY A 99 16.84 -9.51 -4.83
CA GLY A 99 16.05 -10.33 -5.76
C GLY A 99 15.35 -11.54 -5.15
N ALA A 100 15.42 -11.74 -3.83
CA ALA A 100 14.69 -12.83 -3.16
C ALA A 100 13.17 -12.68 -3.34
N GLY A 101 12.47 -13.79 -3.54
CA GLY A 101 11.00 -13.80 -3.61
C GLY A 101 10.34 -13.48 -2.26
N LEU A 102 9.01 -13.34 -2.23
CA LEU A 102 8.23 -13.06 -1.02
C LEU A 102 8.44 -14.13 0.06
N GLU A 103 8.36 -15.41 -0.31
CA GLU A 103 8.51 -16.54 0.61
C GLU A 103 9.94 -16.61 1.18
N GLU A 104 10.93 -16.44 0.32
CA GLU A 104 12.35 -16.43 0.72
C GLU A 104 12.67 -15.24 1.62
N THR A 105 12.15 -14.04 1.29
CA THR A 105 12.31 -12.84 2.12
C THR A 105 11.69 -13.06 3.50
N ARG A 106 10.49 -13.64 3.58
CA ARG A 106 9.86 -13.99 4.86
C ARG A 106 10.63 -15.07 5.63
N ALA A 107 11.24 -16.04 4.96
CA ALA A 107 12.08 -17.04 5.63
C ALA A 107 13.30 -16.39 6.32
N ARG A 108 13.88 -15.35 5.72
CA ARG A 108 14.99 -14.58 6.28
C ARG A 108 14.55 -13.52 7.30
N ALA A 109 13.30 -13.07 7.20
CA ALA A 109 12.71 -12.03 8.05
C ALA A 109 11.23 -12.37 8.38
N PRO A 110 10.96 -13.19 9.42
CA PRO A 110 9.62 -13.75 9.69
C PRO A 110 8.52 -12.73 10.03
N PHE A 111 8.89 -11.50 10.40
CA PHE A 111 7.95 -10.41 10.66
C PHE A 111 7.25 -9.90 9.39
N ILE A 112 7.81 -10.18 8.20
CA ILE A 112 7.21 -9.84 6.91
C ILE A 112 5.96 -10.67 6.67
N ARG A 113 4.86 -9.97 6.37
CA ARG A 113 3.55 -10.55 6.05
C ARG A 113 3.10 -10.09 4.68
N PHE A 114 2.48 -11.00 3.95
CA PHE A 114 1.85 -10.74 2.66
C PHE A 114 0.57 -11.58 2.56
N ARG A 115 -0.34 -11.17 1.69
CA ARG A 115 -1.58 -11.91 1.41
C ARG A 115 -1.37 -12.88 0.25
N PRO A 116 -2.23 -13.90 0.10
CA PRO A 116 -2.13 -14.87 -0.99
C PRO A 116 -2.06 -14.24 -2.39
N TRP A 117 -2.77 -13.14 -2.65
CA TRP A 117 -2.75 -12.47 -3.95
C TRP A 117 -1.36 -11.95 -4.34
N ALA A 118 -0.52 -11.55 -3.36
CA ALA A 118 0.82 -11.05 -3.65
C ALA A 118 1.74 -12.17 -4.14
N LEU A 119 1.57 -13.40 -3.63
CA LEU A 119 2.27 -14.58 -4.16
C LEU A 119 1.80 -14.94 -5.56
N VAL A 120 0.49 -14.84 -5.82
CA VAL A 120 -0.06 -15.05 -7.16
C VAL A 120 0.56 -14.04 -8.12
N HIS A 121 0.57 -12.74 -7.76
CA HIS A 121 1.16 -11.68 -8.57
C HIS A 121 2.66 -11.87 -8.83
N GLU A 122 3.44 -12.28 -7.81
CA GLU A 122 4.88 -12.53 -7.98
C GLU A 122 5.16 -13.65 -8.99
N ARG A 123 4.31 -14.68 -9.03
CA ARG A 123 4.44 -15.82 -9.95
C ARG A 123 3.86 -15.55 -11.33
N GLU A 124 2.72 -14.87 -11.35
CA GLU A 124 1.97 -14.49 -12.56
C GLU A 124 1.45 -13.06 -12.39
N PRO A 125 2.15 -12.07 -12.99
CA PRO A 125 1.79 -10.67 -12.81
C PRO A 125 0.38 -10.34 -13.30
N PHE A 126 -0.49 -9.95 -12.37
CA PHE A 126 -1.77 -9.32 -12.71
C PHE A 126 -1.61 -8.12 -13.65
N ALA A 127 -2.62 -7.93 -14.51
CA ALA A 127 -2.82 -6.68 -15.23
C ALA A 127 -2.93 -5.50 -14.25
N VAL A 128 -2.51 -4.31 -14.70
CA VAL A 128 -2.38 -3.09 -13.87
C VAL A 128 -3.65 -2.76 -13.09
N VAL A 129 -4.83 -2.90 -13.72
CA VAL A 129 -6.12 -2.61 -13.08
C VAL A 129 -6.43 -3.61 -11.95
N GLU A 130 -6.29 -4.92 -12.21
CA GLU A 130 -6.53 -5.95 -11.19
C GLU A 130 -5.53 -5.82 -10.03
N LEU A 131 -4.26 -5.51 -10.33
CA LEU A 131 -3.25 -5.24 -9.31
C LEU A 131 -3.64 -4.06 -8.42
N ALA A 132 -4.13 -2.97 -9.01
CA ALA A 132 -4.59 -1.79 -8.27
C ALA A 132 -5.77 -2.12 -7.33
N TRP A 133 -6.73 -2.92 -7.80
CA TRP A 133 -7.83 -3.43 -6.98
C TRP A 133 -7.34 -4.26 -5.80
N ARG A 134 -6.50 -5.27 -6.06
CA ARG A 134 -5.94 -6.15 -5.01
C ARG A 134 -5.16 -5.36 -3.96
N ALA A 135 -4.31 -4.43 -4.40
CA ALA A 135 -3.51 -3.60 -3.52
C ALA A 135 -4.37 -2.65 -2.65
N LYS A 136 -5.46 -2.09 -3.20
CA LYS A 136 -6.36 -1.22 -2.42
C LYS A 136 -7.19 -2.01 -1.42
N LEU A 137 -7.73 -3.16 -1.83
CA LEU A 137 -8.45 -4.08 -0.93
C LEU A 137 -7.54 -4.55 0.20
N ASP A 138 -6.28 -4.85 -0.10
CA ASP A 138 -5.28 -5.19 0.93
C ASP A 138 -5.01 -4.04 1.89
N ARG A 139 -4.78 -2.83 1.37
CA ARG A 139 -4.47 -1.66 2.21
C ARG A 139 -5.52 -1.45 3.28
N ILE A 140 -6.80 -1.57 2.93
CA ILE A 140 -7.88 -1.36 3.90
C ILE A 140 -7.94 -2.46 4.96
N HIS A 141 -7.44 -3.67 4.69
CA HIS A 141 -7.34 -4.73 5.72
C HIS A 141 -6.12 -4.60 6.64
N MET A 142 -5.23 -3.64 6.40
CA MET A 142 -3.97 -3.52 7.12
C MET A 142 -3.92 -2.24 7.96
N PRO A 143 -3.40 -2.29 9.20
CA PRO A 143 -3.20 -1.09 10.01
C PRO A 143 -2.40 0.00 9.29
N PRO A 144 -2.76 1.29 9.46
CA PRO A 144 -3.85 1.82 10.30
C PRO A 144 -5.23 1.85 9.59
N TYR A 145 -5.32 1.40 8.34
CA TYR A 145 -6.51 1.59 7.52
C TYR A 145 -7.66 0.60 7.82
N ASP A 146 -7.37 -0.46 8.59
CA ASP A 146 -8.30 -1.46 9.09
C ASP A 146 -9.41 -0.89 10.00
N ARG A 147 -9.23 0.35 10.46
CA ARG A 147 -10.20 1.09 11.29
C ARG A 147 -11.30 1.78 10.47
N HIS A 148 -11.34 1.59 9.16
CA HIS A 148 -12.29 2.28 8.27
C HIS A 148 -13.23 1.30 7.55
N PRO A 149 -14.23 0.73 8.25
CA PRO A 149 -15.12 -0.29 7.70
C PRO A 149 -16.00 0.22 6.55
N ARG A 150 -16.41 1.49 6.57
CA ARG A 150 -17.26 2.06 5.50
C ARG A 150 -16.49 2.21 4.17
N PRO A 151 -15.29 2.81 4.13
CA PRO A 151 -14.44 2.77 2.94
C PRO A 151 -14.14 1.35 2.45
N HIS A 152 -13.96 0.40 3.38
CA HIS A 152 -13.77 -1.00 3.01
C HIS A 152 -14.97 -1.56 2.24
N ALA A 153 -16.17 -1.36 2.80
CA ALA A 153 -17.40 -1.91 2.25
C ALA A 153 -17.72 -1.33 0.86
N VAL A 154 -17.43 -0.04 0.63
CA VAL A 154 -17.53 0.58 -0.70
C VAL A 154 -16.58 -0.07 -1.69
N LEU A 155 -15.31 -0.27 -1.32
CA LEU A 155 -14.34 -0.86 -2.23
C LEU A 155 -14.66 -2.32 -2.54
N ALA A 156 -15.10 -3.10 -1.55
CA ALA A 156 -15.51 -4.49 -1.73
C ALA A 156 -16.76 -4.59 -2.63
N SER A 157 -17.76 -3.74 -2.38
CA SER A 157 -18.99 -3.67 -3.20
C SER A 157 -18.69 -3.28 -4.64
N ALA A 158 -17.79 -2.31 -4.84
CA ALA A 158 -17.39 -1.88 -6.17
C ALA A 158 -16.61 -2.96 -6.92
N TYR A 159 -15.70 -3.68 -6.24
CA TYR A 159 -14.95 -4.79 -6.84
C TYR A 159 -15.85 -5.95 -7.29
N ALA A 160 -16.98 -6.16 -6.61
CA ALA A 160 -17.96 -7.18 -6.97
C ALA A 160 -18.68 -6.88 -8.29
N GLN A 161 -18.68 -5.63 -8.76
CA GLN A 161 -19.30 -5.23 -10.03
C GLN A 161 -18.33 -5.45 -11.21
N PRO A 162 -18.63 -6.36 -12.16
CA PRO A 162 -17.72 -6.67 -13.25
C PRO A 162 -17.33 -5.46 -14.11
N VAL A 163 -18.25 -4.53 -14.32
CA VAL A 163 -18.01 -3.31 -15.11
C VAL A 163 -17.02 -2.37 -14.41
N LEU A 164 -17.10 -2.22 -13.09
CA LEU A 164 -16.18 -1.39 -12.32
C LEU A 164 -14.80 -2.04 -12.17
N ARG A 165 -14.75 -3.38 -12.08
CA ARG A 165 -13.48 -4.12 -12.01
C ARG A 165 -12.60 -3.91 -13.24
N GLN A 166 -13.18 -3.51 -14.37
CA GLN A 166 -12.45 -3.19 -15.59
C GLN A 166 -11.87 -1.77 -15.59
N LEU A 167 -12.32 -0.90 -14.69
CA LEU A 167 -11.89 0.49 -14.59
C LEU A 167 -10.78 0.64 -13.53
N MET A 168 -9.94 1.67 -13.69
CA MET A 168 -8.92 2.01 -12.70
C MET A 168 -9.58 2.58 -11.44
N PRO A 169 -9.48 1.91 -10.28
CA PRO A 169 -10.02 2.44 -9.03
C PRO A 169 -9.11 3.57 -8.51
N VAL A 170 -9.67 4.75 -8.27
CA VAL A 170 -8.92 5.88 -7.71
C VAL A 170 -9.51 6.21 -6.34
N ASN A 171 -8.64 6.37 -5.34
CA ASN A 171 -9.06 6.73 -4.00
C ASN A 171 -8.25 7.91 -3.45
N SER A 172 -8.95 8.88 -2.86
CA SER A 172 -8.35 10.00 -2.12
C SER A 172 -9.24 10.34 -0.95
N HIS A 173 -8.65 10.51 0.24
CA HIS A 173 -9.39 10.76 1.47
C HIS A 173 -10.58 9.79 1.67
N PHE A 174 -10.37 8.51 1.35
CA PHE A 174 -11.37 7.43 1.32
C PHE A 174 -12.47 7.51 0.27
N ASN A 175 -12.62 8.62 -0.45
CA ASN A 175 -13.55 8.70 -1.57
C ASN A 175 -13.09 7.78 -2.70
N LEU A 176 -14.03 7.05 -3.31
CA LEU A 176 -13.77 6.15 -4.43
C LEU A 176 -14.37 6.73 -5.71
N TRP A 177 -13.60 6.75 -6.78
CA TRP A 177 -14.10 7.01 -8.13
C TRP A 177 -13.32 6.19 -9.15
N PHE A 178 -13.75 6.23 -10.40
CA PHE A 178 -13.21 5.39 -11.46
C PHE A 178 -12.62 6.22 -12.58
N SER A 179 -11.67 5.61 -13.29
CA SER A 179 -11.06 6.20 -14.47
C SER A 179 -10.90 5.16 -15.56
N THR A 180 -10.99 5.62 -16.80
CA THR A 180 -10.71 4.82 -18.01
C THR A 180 -9.23 4.80 -18.38
N SER A 181 -8.36 5.52 -17.66
CA SER A 181 -6.91 5.48 -17.90
C SER A 181 -6.16 4.90 -16.71
N VAL A 182 -5.13 4.09 -16.99
CA VAL A 182 -4.18 3.62 -15.97
C VAL A 182 -3.03 4.61 -15.72
N VAL A 183 -2.84 5.58 -16.62
CA VAL A 183 -1.73 6.56 -16.58
C VAL A 183 -2.23 7.94 -16.14
N GLU A 184 -3.24 8.48 -16.82
CA GLU A 184 -3.76 9.84 -16.57
C GLU A 184 -5.09 9.82 -15.81
N PHE A 185 -5.14 9.04 -14.74
CA PHE A 185 -6.39 8.70 -14.06
C PHE A 185 -7.14 9.89 -13.43
N TRP A 186 -6.45 11.01 -13.19
CA TRP A 186 -7.07 12.25 -12.71
C TRP A 186 -7.86 12.99 -13.80
N LYS A 187 -7.47 12.84 -15.07
CA LYS A 187 -8.07 13.56 -16.21
C LYS A 187 -9.24 12.81 -16.84
N THR A 188 -9.28 11.50 -16.65
CA THR A 188 -10.21 10.57 -17.30
C THR A 188 -11.18 9.96 -16.29
N ARG A 189 -11.59 10.75 -15.29
CA ARG A 189 -12.61 10.33 -14.33
C ARG A 189 -13.91 10.03 -15.07
N VAL A 190 -14.55 8.92 -14.72
CA VAL A 190 -15.85 8.54 -15.26
C VAL A 190 -16.89 8.41 -14.15
N GLY A 191 -18.10 8.88 -14.44
CA GLY A 191 -19.26 8.80 -13.54
C GLY A 191 -19.06 9.53 -12.21
N TYR A 192 -19.89 9.14 -11.25
CA TYR A 192 -19.88 9.70 -9.90
C TYR A 192 -18.81 9.05 -9.02
N GLY A 193 -18.44 9.78 -7.97
CA GLY A 193 -17.60 9.27 -6.88
C GLY A 193 -18.44 8.95 -5.66
N ILE A 194 -17.95 8.07 -4.80
CA ILE A 194 -18.61 7.67 -3.56
C ILE A 194 -17.80 8.21 -2.39
N CYS A 195 -18.46 8.96 -1.51
CA CYS A 195 -17.97 9.41 -0.21
C CYS A 195 -18.49 8.45 0.87
N PRO A 196 -17.64 7.61 1.48
CA PRO A 196 -18.10 6.59 2.42
C PRO A 196 -18.60 7.14 3.76
N CYS A 197 -18.26 8.39 4.10
CA CYS A 197 -18.52 8.98 5.41
C CYS A 197 -19.20 10.36 5.27
N ASP A 198 -20.31 10.40 4.52
CA ASP A 198 -21.10 11.61 4.31
C ASP A 198 -22.26 11.62 5.30
N GLU A 199 -22.10 12.31 6.44
CA GLU A 199 -23.10 12.37 7.52
C GLU A 199 -23.55 10.98 8.07
N GLY A 200 -22.66 9.99 8.02
CA GLY A 200 -22.98 8.61 8.42
C GLY A 200 -23.65 7.76 7.32
N LEU A 201 -23.90 8.34 6.15
CA LEU A 201 -24.41 7.71 4.95
C LEU A 201 -23.32 7.56 3.87
N TYR A 202 -23.64 6.88 2.78
CA TYR A 202 -22.80 6.80 1.58
C TYR A 202 -23.28 7.85 0.59
N GLY A 203 -22.50 8.93 0.44
CA GLY A 203 -22.80 10.02 -0.47
C GLY A 203 -22.30 9.73 -1.87
N VAL A 204 -23.17 9.78 -2.88
CA VAL A 204 -22.78 9.74 -4.30
C VAL A 204 -22.63 11.16 -4.80
N ARG A 205 -21.48 11.48 -5.41
CA ARG A 205 -21.08 12.84 -5.74
C ARG A 205 -20.60 13.00 -7.18
N ASN A 206 -21.13 14.00 -7.86
CA ASN A 206 -20.49 14.63 -9.01
C ASN A 206 -19.40 15.58 -8.48
N PRO A 207 -18.34 15.96 -9.23
CA PRO A 207 -17.33 16.90 -8.72
C PRO A 207 -17.97 18.15 -8.09
N GLY A 208 -17.86 18.28 -6.76
CA GLY A 208 -18.40 19.40 -5.99
C GLY A 208 -19.88 19.31 -5.58
N GLU A 209 -20.65 18.33 -6.07
CA GLU A 209 -22.10 18.27 -5.88
C GLU A 209 -22.55 16.90 -5.32
N LEU A 210 -23.39 16.93 -4.29
CA LEU A 210 -24.04 15.73 -3.77
C LEU A 210 -25.25 15.38 -4.65
N VAL A 211 -25.24 14.17 -5.20
CA VAL A 211 -26.27 13.67 -6.12
C VAL A 211 -27.27 12.79 -5.38
N ALA A 212 -26.80 11.96 -4.44
CA ALA A 212 -27.65 11.08 -3.65
C ALA A 212 -26.97 10.68 -2.33
N HIS A 213 -27.79 10.31 -1.35
CA HIS A 213 -27.35 9.54 -0.18
C HIS A 213 -27.94 8.14 -0.26
N THR A 214 -27.18 7.17 0.23
CA THR A 214 -27.60 5.76 0.33
C THR A 214 -27.19 5.20 1.68
N GLU A 215 -27.95 4.23 2.17
CA GLU A 215 -27.71 3.62 3.48
C GLU A 215 -26.66 2.51 3.39
N THR A 216 -26.57 1.85 2.24
CA THR A 216 -25.66 0.73 1.99
C THR A 216 -24.60 1.05 0.92
N PRO A 217 -23.42 0.45 0.99
CA PRO A 217 -22.40 0.63 -0.03
C PRO A 217 -22.83 0.00 -1.37
N GLU A 218 -23.63 -1.06 -1.35
CA GLU A 218 -24.16 -1.73 -2.55
C GLU A 218 -25.11 -0.81 -3.32
N GLU A 219 -25.99 -0.07 -2.64
CA GLU A 219 -26.87 0.93 -3.26
C GLU A 219 -26.06 2.07 -3.87
N ALA A 220 -25.06 2.60 -3.14
CA ALA A 220 -24.16 3.64 -3.66
C ALA A 220 -23.47 3.18 -4.95
N VAL A 221 -22.95 1.95 -4.94
CA VAL A 221 -22.26 1.35 -6.08
C VAL A 221 -23.23 1.09 -7.24
N ALA A 222 -24.43 0.58 -6.98
CA ALA A 222 -25.44 0.35 -7.99
C ALA A 222 -25.84 1.68 -8.67
N PHE A 223 -25.96 2.76 -7.89
CA PHE A 223 -26.22 4.10 -8.42
C PHE A 223 -25.10 4.56 -9.36
N VAL A 224 -23.82 4.37 -8.96
CA VAL A 224 -22.68 4.70 -9.83
C VAL A 224 -22.70 3.87 -11.11
N VAL A 225 -22.94 2.56 -11.02
CA VAL A 225 -23.01 1.66 -12.19
C VAL A 225 -24.12 2.07 -13.15
N ALA A 226 -25.31 2.37 -12.64
CA ALA A 226 -26.44 2.79 -13.46
C ALA A 226 -26.19 4.13 -14.19
N ALA A 227 -25.30 4.97 -13.65
CA ALA A 227 -24.92 6.25 -14.25
C ALA A 227 -23.68 6.16 -15.17
N LEU A 228 -23.10 4.98 -15.37
CA LEU A 228 -21.96 4.83 -16.27
C LEU A 228 -22.38 4.99 -17.74
N PRO A 229 -21.55 5.64 -18.58
CA PRO A 229 -21.72 5.62 -20.02
C PRO A 229 -21.78 4.19 -20.58
N GLU A 230 -22.65 3.96 -21.56
CA GLU A 230 -22.66 2.71 -22.31
C GLU A 230 -21.35 2.51 -23.10
N GLY A 231 -20.95 1.24 -23.27
CA GLY A 231 -19.80 0.90 -24.11
C GLY A 231 -18.43 1.22 -23.50
N LEU A 232 -18.34 1.46 -22.19
CA LEU A 232 -17.04 1.55 -21.51
C LEU A 232 -16.26 0.25 -21.68
N GLY A 233 -15.09 0.36 -22.32
CA GLY A 233 -14.10 -0.71 -22.33
C GLY A 233 -13.23 -0.72 -21.07
N PRO A 234 -12.34 -1.72 -20.94
CA PRO A 234 -11.33 -1.74 -19.88
C PRO A 234 -10.44 -0.50 -19.89
N ALA A 235 -10.00 -0.08 -18.71
CA ALA A 235 -9.07 1.02 -18.59
C ALA A 235 -7.71 0.68 -19.21
N SER A 236 -7.12 1.67 -19.88
CA SER A 236 -5.88 1.53 -20.67
C SER A 236 -4.82 2.59 -20.40
#